data_AF-A0A2K3KJ39-F1
#
_entry.id   AF-A0A2K3KJ39-F1
#
_cell.length_a   1.000
_cell.length_b   1.000
_cell.length_c   1.000
_cell.angle_alpha   90.00
_cell.angle_beta   90.00
_cell.angle_gamma   90.00
#
_symmetry.space_group_name_H-M   'P 1'
#
loop_
_entity.id
_entity.type
_entity.pdbx_description
1 polymer ?
#
loop_
_entity_poly.entity_id
_entity_poly.type
_entity_poly.pdbx_seq_one_letter_code
_entity_poly.pdbx_strand_id
1 'polypeptide(L)'
;EAMSSGNGGLPNNLPILDGKNWERWNKQMKSLFEFQDTLEVVTNGVAALPANANAEARNNHRDLKKKDCKAMYAIQAALDSANFDKISHAETSKEA
;
A
#
# COMPACT_ATOMS: atom_id res chain seq x y z
N GLU A 1 11.49 -1.16 24.89
CA GLU A 1 12.59 -0.85 23.95
C GLU A 1 12.04 -0.49 22.56
N ALA A 2 12.79 0.26 21.77
CA ALA A 2 12.33 1.11 20.67
C ALA A 2 11.51 0.41 19.58
N MET A 3 10.25 0.84 19.38
CA MET A 3 9.57 0.66 18.10
C MET A 3 10.03 1.79 17.18
N SER A 4 11.16 1.59 16.53
CA SER A 4 11.61 2.43 15.42
C SER A 4 10.51 2.46 14.37
N SER A 5 9.66 3.49 14.43
CA SER A 5 8.76 3.86 13.36
C SER A 5 9.65 4.30 12.21
N GLY A 6 10.08 3.34 11.40
CA GLY A 6 10.77 3.58 10.15
C GLY A 6 9.80 4.32 9.25
N ASN A 7 9.79 5.64 9.38
CA ASN A 7 9.13 6.56 8.47
C ASN A 7 9.96 6.62 7.17
N GLY A 8 10.15 5.45 6.54
CA GLY A 8 10.68 5.33 5.20
C GLY A 8 9.62 5.89 4.27
N GLY A 9 9.71 7.19 3.99
CA GLY A 9 8.89 7.87 3.00
C GLY A 9 9.03 7.20 1.63
N LEU A 10 8.12 7.54 0.73
CA LEU A 10 8.25 7.07 -0.65
C LEU A 10 9.53 7.65 -1.27
N PRO A 11 10.26 6.87 -2.10
CA PRO A 11 11.40 7.39 -2.82
C PRO A 11 10.95 8.55 -3.71
N ASN A 12 11.79 9.60 -3.82
CA ASN A 12 11.47 10.80 -4.61
C ASN A 12 11.22 10.50 -6.11
N ASN A 13 11.69 9.35 -6.61
CA ASN A 13 11.51 8.91 -8.00
C ASN A 13 10.81 7.55 -8.06
N LEU A 14 9.51 7.53 -7.78
CA LEU A 14 8.68 6.34 -8.03
C LEU A 14 8.61 6.04 -9.54
N PRO A 15 8.55 4.75 -9.93
CA PRO A 15 8.32 4.39 -11.31
C PRO A 15 6.89 4.81 -11.70
N ILE A 16 6.72 5.55 -12.79
CA ILE A 16 5.39 5.91 -13.30
C ILE A 16 4.94 4.86 -14.33
N LEU A 17 3.74 4.31 -14.16
CA LEU A 17 3.11 3.42 -15.12
C LEU A 17 2.55 4.23 -16.30
N ASP A 18 3.16 4.07 -17.48
CA ASP A 18 2.77 4.74 -18.75
C ASP A 18 2.07 3.74 -19.70
N GLY A 19 1.59 2.61 -19.17
CA GLY A 19 0.92 1.54 -19.93
C GLY A 19 1.84 0.64 -20.76
N LYS A 20 3.06 1.08 -21.10
CA LYS A 20 4.05 0.28 -21.87
C LYS A 20 5.07 -0.46 -21.01
N ASN A 21 5.19 -0.08 -19.74
CA ASN A 21 6.26 -0.51 -18.84
C ASN A 21 5.77 -1.37 -17.68
N TRP A 22 4.63 -2.05 -17.83
CA TRP A 22 3.98 -2.84 -16.77
C TRP A 22 4.92 -3.80 -16.05
N GLU A 23 5.69 -4.62 -16.78
CA GLU A 23 6.58 -5.60 -16.14
C GLU A 23 7.65 -4.95 -15.24
N ARG A 24 8.24 -3.84 -15.72
CA ARG A 24 9.24 -3.09 -14.97
C ARG A 24 8.62 -2.41 -13.76
N TRP A 25 7.50 -1.73 -13.98
CA TRP A 25 6.74 -1.05 -12.93
C TRP A 25 6.32 -2.01 -11.82
N ASN A 26 5.72 -3.15 -12.18
CA ASN A 26 5.26 -4.17 -11.26
C ASN A 26 6.41 -4.74 -10.41
N LYS A 27 7.58 -5.04 -11.02
CA LYS A 27 8.75 -5.50 -10.26
C LYS A 27 9.24 -4.44 -9.26
N GLN A 28 9.33 -3.18 -9.69
CA GLN A 28 9.78 -2.09 -8.81
C GLN A 28 8.79 -1.80 -7.68
N MET A 29 7.49 -1.78 -7.97
CA MET A 29 6.44 -1.59 -6.96
C MET A 29 6.40 -2.73 -5.95
N LYS A 30 6.55 -3.98 -6.41
CA LYS A 30 6.63 -5.13 -5.51
C LYS A 30 7.80 -5.01 -4.53
N SER A 31 9.00 -4.70 -5.03
CA SER A 31 10.17 -4.48 -4.17
C SER A 31 10.00 -3.31 -3.21
N LEU A 32 9.30 -2.24 -3.62
CA LEU A 32 8.97 -1.12 -2.75
C LEU A 32 8.03 -1.56 -1.61
N PHE A 33 6.98 -2.33 -1.92
CA PHE A 33 6.06 -2.81 -0.90
C PHE A 33 6.71 -3.77 0.08
N GLU A 34 7.61 -4.64 -0.39
CA GLU A 34 8.44 -5.51 0.46
C GLU A 34 9.35 -4.66 1.37
N PHE A 35 10.02 -3.65 0.82
CA PHE A 35 10.87 -2.74 1.60
C PHE A 35 10.10 -1.94 2.66
N GLN A 36 8.87 -1.55 2.35
CA GLN A 36 8.02 -0.77 3.26
C GLN A 36 7.17 -1.64 4.20
N ASP A 37 7.32 -2.96 4.17
CA ASP A 37 6.51 -3.92 4.94
C ASP A 37 5.00 -3.76 4.71
N THR A 38 4.62 -3.49 3.46
CA THR A 38 3.23 -3.30 3.02
C THR A 38 2.76 -4.33 1.99
N LEU A 39 3.65 -5.23 1.54
CA LEU A 39 3.27 -6.26 0.55
C LEU A 39 2.11 -7.14 1.03
N GLU A 40 2.06 -7.44 2.34
CA GLU A 40 1.02 -8.26 2.93
C GLU A 40 -0.37 -7.63 2.75
N VAL A 41 -0.51 -6.32 3.00
CA VAL A 41 -1.80 -5.63 2.87
C VAL A 41 -2.22 -5.44 1.42
N VAL A 42 -1.27 -5.25 0.50
CA VAL A 42 -1.56 -5.18 -0.94
C VAL A 42 -2.06 -6.54 -1.46
N THR A 43 -1.45 -7.63 -0.99
CA THR A 43 -1.78 -8.98 -1.48
C THR A 43 -3.05 -9.54 -0.82
N ASN A 44 -3.12 -9.46 0.51
CA ASN A 44 -4.18 -10.11 1.29
C ASN A 44 -5.33 -9.14 1.62
N GLY A 45 -5.05 -7.84 1.67
CA GLY A 45 -6.00 -6.83 2.12
C GLY A 45 -6.02 -6.70 3.64
N VAL A 46 -6.79 -5.73 4.14
CA VAL A 46 -7.03 -5.57 5.57
C VAL A 46 -8.38 -6.20 5.91
N ALA A 47 -8.36 -7.29 6.68
CA ALA A 47 -9.59 -7.94 7.12
C ALA A 47 -10.42 -7.01 8.03
N ALA A 48 -11.75 -7.11 7.92
CA ALA A 48 -12.65 -6.35 8.78
C ALA A 48 -12.47 -6.75 10.25
N LEU A 49 -12.42 -5.76 11.13
CA LEU A 49 -12.34 -5.99 12.57
C LEU A 49 -13.71 -6.46 13.11
N PRO A 50 -13.79 -7.55 13.87
CA PRO A 50 -15.06 -7.99 14.47
C PRO A 50 -15.53 -7.02 15.56
N ALA A 51 -16.84 -6.91 15.76
CA ALA A 51 -17.45 -5.94 16.68
C ALA A 51 -17.01 -6.12 18.14
N ASN A 52 -16.65 -7.35 18.53
CA ASN A 52 -16.18 -7.72 19.87
C ASN A 52 -14.65 -7.82 19.97
N ALA A 53 -13.90 -7.25 19.02
CA ALA A 53 -12.45 -7.27 19.04
C ALA A 53 -11.88 -6.66 20.33
N ASN A 54 -10.87 -7.31 20.89
CA ASN A 54 -10.13 -6.78 22.03
C ASN A 54 -9.22 -5.60 21.62
N ALA A 55 -8.63 -4.93 22.62
CA ALA A 55 -7.80 -3.75 22.39
C ALA A 55 -6.58 -4.05 21.51
N GLU A 56 -5.97 -5.23 21.66
CA GLU A 56 -4.80 -5.65 20.88
C GLU A 56 -5.15 -5.83 19.39
N ALA A 57 -6.23 -6.55 19.10
CA ALA A 57 -6.73 -6.74 17.74
C ALA A 57 -7.08 -5.40 17.07
N ARG A 58 -7.67 -4.46 17.83
CA ARG A 58 -7.97 -3.11 17.32
C ARG A 58 -6.71 -2.30 17.02
N ASN A 59 -5.67 -2.43 17.83
CA ASN A 59 -4.39 -1.78 17.59
C ASN A 59 -3.71 -2.34 16.34
N ASN A 60 -3.67 -3.66 16.19
CA ASN A 60 -3.09 -4.32 15.01
C ASN A 60 -3.86 -3.95 13.73
N HIS A 61 -5.18 -3.95 13.77
CA HIS A 61 -5.99 -3.51 12.63
C HIS A 61 -5.73 -2.03 12.26
N ARG A 62 -5.51 -1.16 13.24
CA ARG A 62 -5.13 0.24 12.98
C ARG A 62 -3.77 0.33 12.29
N ASP A 63 -2.80 -0.51 12.66
CA ASP A 63 -1.50 -0.59 11.98
C ASP A 63 -1.65 -1.09 10.53
N LEU A 64 -2.38 -2.17 10.31
CA LEU A 64 -2.68 -2.69 8.97
C LEU A 64 -3.38 -1.64 8.08
N LYS A 65 -4.35 -0.88 8.63
CA LYS A 65 -4.98 0.23 7.90
C LYS A 65 -3.99 1.34 7.52
N LYS A 66 -2.99 1.63 8.37
CA LYS A 66 -1.94 2.61 8.02
C LYS A 66 -1.05 2.08 6.89
N LYS A 67 -0.68 0.80 6.95
CA LYS A 67 0.09 0.13 5.90
C LYS A 67 -0.66 0.14 4.57
N ASP A 68 -1.95 -0.15 4.59
CA ASP A 68 -2.83 -0.15 3.41
C ASP A 68 -2.92 1.26 2.79
N CYS A 69 -3.13 2.29 3.61
CA CYS A 69 -3.11 3.68 3.15
C CYS A 69 -1.74 4.06 2.54
N LYS A 70 -0.64 3.64 3.16
CA LYS A 70 0.71 3.89 2.65
C LYS A 70 0.93 3.22 1.29
N ALA A 71 0.49 1.97 1.15
CA ALA A 71 0.58 1.24 -0.11
C ALA A 71 -0.29 1.87 -1.19
N MET A 72 -1.54 2.23 -0.88
CA MET A 72 -2.44 2.91 -1.80
C MET A 72 -1.82 4.21 -2.32
N TYR A 73 -1.27 5.04 -1.43
CA TYR A 73 -0.61 6.28 -1.83
C TYR A 73 0.60 6.02 -2.74
N ALA A 74 1.36 4.95 -2.49
CA ALA A 74 2.46 4.54 -3.36
C ALA A 74 1.98 4.14 -4.77
N ILE A 75 0.89 3.36 -4.86
CA ILE A 75 0.27 2.97 -6.14
C ILE A 75 -0.13 4.25 -6.87
N GLN A 76 -0.94 5.10 -6.23
CA GLN A 76 -1.44 6.34 -6.81
C GLN A 76 -0.31 7.26 -7.33
N ALA A 77 0.76 7.43 -6.54
CA ALA A 77 1.92 8.24 -6.93
C ALA A 77 2.76 7.61 -8.05
N ALA A 78 2.61 6.30 -8.29
CA ALA A 78 3.30 5.54 -9.31
C ALA A 78 2.49 5.36 -10.60
N LEU A 79 1.33 6.02 -10.73
CA LEU A 79 0.48 5.96 -11.92
C LEU A 79 0.51 7.29 -12.69
N ASP A 80 0.38 7.22 -14.02
CA ASP A 80 -0.04 8.40 -14.78
C ASP A 80 -1.53 8.70 -14.54
N SER A 81 -1.97 9.91 -14.91
CA SER A 81 -3.35 10.35 -14.80
C SER A 81 -4.37 9.36 -15.40
N ALA A 82 -4.09 8.78 -16.57
CA ALA A 82 -5.01 7.85 -17.21
C ALA A 82 -5.12 6.51 -16.46
N ASN A 83 -4.05 6.05 -15.80
CA ASN A 83 -4.11 4.85 -14.98
C ASN A 83 -4.66 5.12 -13.58
N PHE A 84 -4.43 6.32 -13.02
CA PHE A 84 -5.04 6.75 -11.76
C PHE A 84 -6.57 6.76 -11.86
N ASP A 85 -7.13 7.31 -12.95
CA ASP A 85 -8.59 7.40 -13.14
C ASP A 85 -9.25 6.02 -13.11
N LYS A 86 -8.59 4.98 -13.64
CA LYS A 86 -9.09 3.60 -13.62
C LYS A 86 -9.21 3.00 -12.23
N ILE A 87 -8.34 3.39 -11.30
CA ILE A 87 -8.33 2.89 -9.92
C ILE A 87 -8.96 3.90 -8.95
N SER A 88 -9.54 4.99 -9.45
CA SER A 88 -10.10 6.07 -8.61
C SER A 88 -11.24 5.60 -7.70
N HIS A 89 -11.88 4.49 -8.04
CA HIS A 89 -12.92 3.84 -7.25
C HIS A 89 -12.39 2.82 -6.24
N ALA A 90 -11.10 2.45 -6.31
CA ALA A 90 -10.51 1.50 -5.38
C ALA A 90 -10.38 2.12 -3.99
N GLU A 91 -10.93 1.47 -2.97
CA GLU A 91 -10.88 1.94 -1.59
C GLU A 91 -9.70 1.36 -0.80
N THR A 92 -9.10 0.27 -1.29
CA THR A 92 -7.97 -0.42 -0.65
C THR A 92 -6.84 -0.71 -1.63
N SER A 93 -5.62 -0.82 -1.12
CA SER A 93 -4.43 -1.08 -1.96
C SER A 93 -4.47 -2.41 -2.70
N LYS A 94 -5.35 -3.34 -2.27
CA LYS A 94 -5.62 -4.61 -2.94
C LYS A 94 -6.58 -4.48 -4.12
N GLU A 95 -7.49 -3.51 -4.08
CA GLU A 95 -8.48 -3.28 -5.14
C GLU A 95 -7.92 -2.44 -6.29
N ALA A 96 -6.90 -1.64 -6.01
CA ALA A 96 -6.15 -0.86 -6.99
C ALA A 96 -5.30 -1.77 -7.89
#